data_AF-A0A966JW26-F1
#
_entry.id   AF-A0A966JW26-F1
#
_cell.length_a   1.000
_cell.length_b   1.000
_cell.length_c   1.000
_cell.angle_alpha   90.00
_cell.angle_beta   90.00
_cell.angle_gamma   90.00
#
_symmetry.space_group_name_H-M   'P 1'
#
loop_
_entity.id
_entity.type
_entity.pdbx_description
1 polymer ?
#
loop_
_entity_poly.entity_id
_entity_poly.type
_entity_poly.pdbx_seq_one_letter_code
_entity_poly.pdbx_strand_id
1 'polypeptide(L)'
;MRFMATDVAHAVGGRLSGKNAHLAGATFDSRTLQMGQLFVPIIAERDGHEYIDEALTRGAGAYLTSREPGRGTAIVVPDTLEALRQLGRFARESLADR
;
A
#
# COMPACT_ATOMS: atom_id res chain seq x y z
N MET A 1 9.75 2.03 9.18
CA MET A 1 10.34 2.66 7.98
C MET A 1 9.38 3.72 7.50
N ARG A 2 9.87 4.82 6.93
CA ARG A 2 9.02 5.92 6.44
C ARG A 2 9.28 6.04 4.94
N PHE A 3 8.28 5.74 4.14
CA PHE A 3 8.38 5.76 2.67
C PHE A 3 7.48 6.87 2.11
N MET A 4 7.80 7.45 0.96
CA MET A 4 6.79 8.18 0.18
C MET A 4 5.97 7.19 -0.66
N ALA A 5 4.71 7.51 -0.92
CA ALA A 5 3.86 6.72 -1.82
C ALA A 5 4.47 6.60 -3.23
N THR A 6 5.20 7.61 -3.70
CA THR A 6 6.01 7.53 -4.93
C THR A 6 7.11 6.47 -4.86
N ASP A 7 7.80 6.34 -3.73
CA ASP A 7 8.89 5.37 -3.58
C ASP A 7 8.34 3.95 -3.61
N VAL A 8 7.21 3.74 -2.92
CA VAL A 8 6.49 2.47 -2.97
C VAL A 8 6.04 2.17 -4.40
N ALA A 9 5.44 3.14 -5.10
CA ALA A 9 5.01 2.95 -6.49
C ALA A 9 6.17 2.52 -7.38
N HIS A 10 7.34 3.17 -7.30
CA HIS A 10 8.53 2.75 -8.04
C HIS A 10 9.01 1.35 -7.63
N ALA A 11 9.10 1.07 -6.34
CA ALA A 11 9.59 -0.21 -5.81
C ALA A 11 8.73 -1.41 -6.23
N VAL A 12 7.43 -1.21 -6.41
CA VAL A 12 6.48 -2.27 -6.79
C VAL A 12 6.10 -2.25 -8.27
N GLY A 13 6.76 -1.42 -9.09
CA GLY A 13 6.40 -1.24 -10.50
C GLY A 13 4.97 -0.73 -10.73
N GLY A 14 4.42 -0.01 -9.75
CA GLY A 14 3.07 0.54 -9.77
C GLY A 14 3.01 1.99 -10.24
N ARG A 15 1.78 2.47 -10.42
CA ARG A 15 1.49 3.87 -10.77
C ARG A 15 0.77 4.57 -9.64
N LEU A 16 1.31 5.71 -9.20
CA LEU A 16 0.64 6.57 -8.21
C LEU A 16 -0.59 7.24 -8.83
N SER A 17 -1.69 7.26 -8.09
CA SER A 17 -2.88 8.06 -8.35
C SER A 17 -3.24 8.85 -7.09
N GLY A 18 -3.50 10.16 -7.25
CA GLY A 18 -3.75 11.06 -6.13
C GLY A 18 -2.48 11.75 -5.61
N LYS A 19 -2.54 12.27 -4.38
CA LYS A 19 -1.44 13.06 -3.79
C LYS A 19 -0.36 12.14 -3.24
N ASN A 20 0.90 12.54 -3.38
CA ASN A 20 1.99 11.84 -2.70
C ASN A 20 1.82 11.97 -1.17
N ALA A 21 2.13 10.91 -0.44
CA ALA A 21 1.91 10.83 1.01
C ALA A 21 3.07 10.11 1.70
N HIS A 22 3.36 10.52 2.94
CA HIS A 22 4.25 9.78 3.81
C HIS A 22 3.54 8.55 4.37
N LEU A 23 4.22 7.41 4.34
CA LEU A 23 3.72 6.13 4.80
C LEU A 23 4.47 5.69 6.05
N ALA A 24 3.75 5.42 7.13
CA ALA A 24 4.30 5.03 8.43
C ALA A 24 4.64 3.52 8.53
N GLY A 25 4.25 2.74 7.52
CA GLY A 25 4.40 1.30 7.43
C GLY A 25 3.42 0.73 6.42
N ALA A 26 3.26 -0.59 6.42
CA ALA A 26 2.28 -1.29 5.59
C ALA A 26 1.55 -2.35 6.40
N THR A 27 0.28 -2.60 6.09
CA THR A 27 -0.51 -3.70 6.62
C THR A 27 -1.46 -4.25 5.56
N PHE A 28 -1.76 -5.54 5.63
CA PHE A 28 -2.81 -6.17 4.82
C PHE A 28 -4.08 -6.48 5.63
N ASP A 29 -4.07 -6.24 6.95
CA ASP A 29 -5.24 -6.43 7.82
C ASP A 29 -5.79 -5.07 8.25
N SER A 30 -6.91 -4.67 7.65
CA SER A 30 -7.59 -3.39 7.90
C SER A 30 -7.98 -3.21 9.37
N ARG A 31 -8.17 -4.31 10.13
CA ARG A 31 -8.52 -4.28 11.57
C ARG A 31 -7.37 -3.82 12.44
N THR A 32 -6.14 -4.01 11.97
CA THR A 32 -4.90 -3.64 12.67
C THR A 32 -4.29 -2.35 12.14
N LEU A 33 -4.93 -1.72 11.14
CA LEU A 33 -4.40 -0.54 10.48
C LEU A 33 -4.18 0.61 11.45
N GLN A 34 -2.98 1.17 11.38
CA GLN A 34 -2.57 2.37 12.10
C GLN A 34 -2.57 3.57 11.14
N MET A 35 -2.83 4.74 11.69
CA MET A 35 -2.85 6.00 10.94
C MET A 35 -1.56 6.19 10.11
N GLY A 36 -1.73 6.54 8.84
CA GLY A 36 -0.65 6.78 7.88
C GLY A 36 -0.02 5.52 7.30
N GLN A 37 -0.48 4.31 7.61
CA GLN A 37 0.02 3.11 6.95
C GLN A 37 -0.51 2.97 5.52
N LEU A 38 0.27 2.27 4.69
CA LEU A 38 -0.17 1.72 3.42
C LEU A 38 -1.07 0.50 3.70
N PHE A 39 -2.29 0.51 3.15
CA PHE A 39 -3.12 -0.69 3.12
C PHE A 39 -2.82 -1.54 1.90
N VAL A 40 -2.65 -2.84 2.09
CA VAL A 40 -2.31 -3.81 1.03
C VAL A 40 -3.43 -4.84 0.93
N PRO A 41 -4.44 -4.64 0.07
CA PRO A 41 -5.52 -5.60 -0.09
C PRO A 41 -5.01 -6.89 -0.73
N ILE A 42 -5.21 -8.03 -0.06
CA ILE A 42 -4.87 -9.36 -0.58
C ILE A 42 -6.18 -10.10 -0.88
N ILE A 43 -6.23 -10.78 -2.03
CA ILE A 43 -7.34 -11.65 -2.39
C ILE A 43 -7.07 -13.03 -1.78
N ALA A 44 -7.84 -13.41 -0.76
CA ALA A 44 -7.79 -14.71 -0.11
C ALA A 44 -9.23 -15.27 0.00
N GLU A 45 -9.68 -15.67 1.19
CA GLU A 45 -11.08 -16.08 1.41
C GLU A 45 -12.08 -14.95 1.10
N ARG A 46 -11.67 -13.70 1.33
CA ARG A 46 -12.40 -12.48 0.94
C ARG A 46 -11.47 -11.60 0.13
N ASP A 47 -12.04 -10.81 -0.77
CA ASP A 47 -11.27 -9.85 -1.55
C ASP A 47 -10.94 -8.63 -0.68
N GLY A 48 -9.65 -8.45 -0.36
CA GLY A 48 -9.17 -7.34 0.44
C GLY A 48 -9.55 -5.95 -0.10
N HIS A 49 -9.82 -5.81 -1.40
CA HIS A 49 -10.18 -4.53 -2.02
C HIS A 49 -11.50 -3.99 -1.47
N GLU A 50 -12.39 -4.85 -0.97
CA GLU A 50 -13.64 -4.45 -0.32
C GLU A 50 -13.41 -3.61 0.96
N TYR A 51 -12.22 -3.70 1.56
CA TYR A 51 -11.87 -2.99 2.78
C TYR A 51 -11.08 -1.69 2.55
N ILE A 52 -10.87 -1.26 1.29
CA ILE A 52 -10.15 -0.02 0.99
C ILE A 52 -10.84 1.20 1.63
N ASP A 53 -12.17 1.27 1.56
CA ASP A 53 -12.91 2.40 2.14
C ASP A 53 -12.85 2.42 3.67
N GLU A 54 -12.86 1.24 4.30
CA GLU A 54 -12.66 1.13 5.74
C GLU A 54 -11.24 1.56 6.13
N ALA A 55 -10.23 1.07 5.40
CA ALA A 55 -8.83 1.42 5.62
C ALA A 55 -8.60 2.94 5.53
N LEU A 56 -9.18 3.59 4.52
CA LEU A 56 -9.13 5.06 4.36
C LEU A 56 -9.84 5.78 5.52
N THR A 57 -10.99 5.28 5.98
CA THR A 57 -11.70 5.85 7.14
C THR A 57 -10.88 5.73 8.42
N ARG A 58 -10.07 4.67 8.56
CA ARG A 58 -9.11 4.47 9.66
C ARG A 58 -7.82 5.28 9.52
N GLY A 59 -7.67 6.05 8.43
CA GLY A 59 -6.53 6.93 8.22
C GLY A 59 -5.37 6.29 7.45
N ALA A 60 -5.63 5.30 6.58
CA ALA A 60 -4.62 4.83 5.64
C ALA A 60 -4.03 6.00 4.85
N GLY A 61 -2.70 6.07 4.77
CA GLY A 61 -2.00 7.11 4.02
C GLY A 61 -2.02 6.87 2.51
N ALA A 62 -2.09 5.60 2.12
CA ALA A 62 -2.33 5.14 0.75
C ALA A 62 -2.85 3.70 0.76
N TYR A 63 -3.22 3.16 -0.40
CA TYR A 63 -3.51 1.75 -0.60
C TYR A 63 -2.95 1.23 -1.92
N LEU A 64 -2.63 -0.06 -1.99
CA LEU A 64 -2.44 -0.76 -3.27
C LEU A 64 -3.79 -1.12 -3.87
N THR A 65 -3.90 -1.19 -5.19
CA THR A 65 -5.10 -1.70 -5.88
C THR A 65 -4.75 -2.30 -7.24
N SER A 66 -5.40 -3.40 -7.61
CA SER A 66 -5.41 -3.91 -8.99
C SER A 66 -6.64 -3.52 -9.79
N ARG A 67 -7.44 -2.60 -9.24
CA ARG A 67 -8.65 -2.03 -9.83
C ARG A 67 -8.46 -0.55 -10.14
N GLU A 68 -9.42 0.04 -10.85
CA GLU A 68 -9.49 1.50 -11.00
C GLU A 68 -9.39 2.19 -9.63
N PRO A 69 -8.51 3.19 -9.46
CA PRO A 69 -8.32 3.85 -8.18
C PRO A 69 -9.55 4.67 -7.81
N GLY A 70 -10.01 4.52 -6.58
CA GLY A 70 -11.08 5.32 -5.99
C GLY A 70 -10.55 6.61 -5.34
N ARG A 71 -11.20 7.04 -4.26
CA ARG A 71 -10.76 8.20 -3.47
C ARG A 71 -9.42 7.93 -2.79
N GLY A 72 -8.76 9.01 -2.35
CA GLY A 72 -7.50 8.95 -1.59
C GLY A 72 -6.26 8.76 -2.47
N THR A 73 -5.17 8.31 -1.86
CA THR A 73 -3.91 8.01 -2.56
C THR A 73 -3.85 6.52 -2.85
N ALA A 74 -3.76 6.16 -4.13
CA ALA A 74 -3.70 4.79 -4.59
C ALA A 74 -2.38 4.51 -5.32
N ILE A 75 -1.91 3.27 -5.22
CA ILE A 75 -0.81 2.75 -6.03
C ILE A 75 -1.37 1.59 -6.83
N VAL A 76 -1.58 1.83 -8.12
CA VAL A 76 -2.19 0.88 -9.04
C VAL A 76 -1.14 -0.11 -9.51
N VAL A 77 -1.39 -1.40 -9.31
CA VAL A 77 -0.50 -2.53 -9.64
C VAL A 77 -1.31 -3.65 -10.28
N PRO A 78 -0.73 -4.50 -11.14
CA PRO A 78 -1.46 -5.63 -11.71
C PRO A 78 -1.81 -6.70 -10.67
N ASP A 79 -0.99 -6.88 -9.64
CA ASP A 79 -1.16 -7.89 -8.58
C ASP A 79 -0.66 -7.32 -7.23
N THR A 80 -1.55 -7.27 -6.25
CA THR A 80 -1.26 -6.69 -4.93
C THR A 80 -0.45 -7.61 -4.01
N LEU A 81 -0.50 -8.93 -4.23
CA LEU A 81 0.31 -9.90 -3.50
C LEU A 81 1.77 -9.86 -3.99
N GLU A 82 1.99 -9.77 -5.31
CA GLU A 82 3.34 -9.59 -5.83
C GLU A 82 3.93 -8.23 -5.42
N ALA A 83 3.13 -7.17 -5.47
CA ALA A 83 3.54 -5.87 -4.97
C ALA A 83 3.91 -5.89 -3.47
N LEU A 84 3.20 -6.67 -2.64
CA LEU A 84 3.59 -6.89 -1.23
C LEU A 84 4.97 -7.56 -1.11
N ARG A 85 5.25 -8.58 -1.93
CA ARG A 85 6.55 -9.26 -1.94
C ARG A 85 7.68 -8.33 -2.36
N GLN A 86 7.45 -7.53 -3.39
CA GLN A 86 8.41 -6.52 -3.87
C GLN A 86 8.66 -5.44 -2.82
N LEU A 87 7.61 -4.92 -2.19
CA LEU A 87 7.71 -3.98 -1.08
C LEU A 87 8.55 -4.57 0.08
N GLY A 88 8.36 -5.86 0.39
CA GLY A 88 9.17 -6.56 1.39
C GLY A 88 10.65 -6.69 1.02
N ARG A 89 10.98 -6.88 -0.26
CA ARG A 89 12.38 -6.87 -0.74
C ARG A 89 12.99 -5.47 -0.60
N PHE A 90 12.31 -4.47 -1.15
CA PHE A 90 12.73 -3.07 -1.05
C PHE A 90 12.94 -2.62 0.39
N ALA A 91 12.02 -2.98 1.29
CA ALA A 91 12.13 -2.66 2.71
C ALA A 91 13.36 -3.29 3.38
N ARG A 92 13.76 -4.52 2.99
CA ARG A 92 14.99 -5.13 3.51
C ARG A 92 16.24 -4.45 2.96
N GLU A 93 16.24 -4.09 1.68
CA GLU A 93 17.36 -3.39 1.04
C GLU A 93 17.60 -2.02 1.68
N SER A 94 16.54 -1.25 1.96
CA SER A 94 16.72 0.07 2.61
C SER A 94 17.16 0.00 4.09
N LEU A 95 17.25 -1.19 4.68
CA LEU A 95 17.87 -1.40 5.99
C LEU A 95 19.36 -1.77 5.88
N ALA A 96 19.80 -2.35 4.76
CA ALA A 96 21.20 -2.72 4.54
C ALA A 96 22.08 -1.49 4.23
N ASP A 97 21.48 -0.43 3.69
CA ASP A 97 22.15 0.85 3.40
C ASP A 97 22.24 1.79 4.61
N ARG A 98 22.01 1.30 5.84
CA ARG A 98 22.07 2.07 7.09
C ARG A 98 23.09 1.48 8.05
#